data_AF-A0AAN1EZ89-F1
#
_entry.id   AF-A0AAN1EZ89-F1
#
_cell.length_a   1.000
_cell.length_b   1.000
_cell.length_c   1.000
_cell.angle_alpha   90.00
_cell.angle_beta   90.00
_cell.angle_gamma   90.00
#
_symmetry.space_group_name_H-M   'P 1'
#
loop_
_entity.id
_entity.type
_entity.pdbx_description
1 polymer ?
#
loop_
_entity_poly.entity_id
_entity_poly.type
_entity_poly.pdbx_seq_one_letter_code
_entity_poly.pdbx_strand_id
1 'polypeptide(L)'
;MTYEDKIGEQKFAALVDDFFANRYIDRGMRKWQGYYLSDHTAALKKQAKAESVTYPPLSLQEQPYIRMILLRAYAEGQSVTLQLDLQTPNDQMLPPITGKVAGLSDSDVVNVDGQNISIDMIRHIDLIPFPV
;
A
#
# COMPACT_ATOMS: atom_id res chain seq x y z
N MET A 1 -24.23 -51.91 -5.55
CA MET A 1 -25.62 -51.75 -5.09
C MET A 1 -25.78 -50.33 -4.59
N THR A 2 -26.23 -49.44 -5.48
CA THR A 2 -26.53 -48.05 -5.16
C THR A 2 -27.70 -47.99 -4.18
N TYR A 3 -27.94 -46.82 -3.56
CA TYR A 3 -29.07 -46.67 -2.63
C TYR A 3 -30.42 -46.92 -3.33
N GLU A 4 -30.49 -46.56 -4.62
CA GLU A 4 -31.61 -46.85 -5.53
C GLU A 4 -31.88 -48.35 -5.64
N ASP A 5 -30.85 -49.18 -5.83
CA ASP A 5 -30.99 -50.64 -5.92
C ASP A 5 -31.54 -51.28 -4.62
N LYS A 6 -31.37 -50.63 -3.46
CA LYS A 6 -31.78 -51.17 -2.15
C LYS A 6 -33.26 -50.94 -1.83
N ILE A 7 -33.84 -49.87 -2.33
CA ILE A 7 -35.24 -49.48 -2.02
C ILE A 7 -36.16 -49.57 -3.24
N GLY A 8 -35.59 -49.71 -4.44
CA GLY A 8 -36.31 -49.70 -5.70
C GLY A 8 -36.53 -48.28 -6.22
N GLU A 9 -36.41 -48.12 -7.54
CA GLU A 9 -36.44 -46.83 -8.25
C GLU A 9 -37.68 -45.98 -7.93
N GLN A 10 -38.85 -46.60 -7.82
CA GLN A 10 -40.10 -45.91 -7.51
C GLN A 10 -40.12 -45.29 -6.11
N LYS A 11 -39.57 -46.01 -5.10
CA LYS A 11 -39.50 -45.48 -3.73
C LYS A 11 -38.45 -44.39 -3.61
N PHE A 12 -37.36 -44.50 -4.37
CA PHE A 12 -36.35 -43.46 -4.43
C PHE A 12 -36.91 -42.16 -5.03
N ALA A 13 -37.61 -42.24 -6.17
CA ALA A 13 -38.23 -41.08 -6.81
C ALA A 13 -39.21 -40.36 -5.86
N ALA A 14 -40.09 -41.12 -5.19
CA ALA A 14 -41.04 -40.55 -4.23
C ALA A 14 -40.35 -39.85 -3.04
N LEU A 15 -39.21 -40.38 -2.58
CA LEU A 15 -38.44 -39.79 -1.48
C LEU A 15 -37.72 -38.52 -1.89
N VAL A 16 -37.18 -38.49 -3.12
CA VAL A 16 -36.56 -37.29 -3.69
C VAL A 16 -37.59 -36.18 -3.86
N ASP A 17 -38.77 -36.50 -4.36
CA ASP A 17 -39.87 -35.53 -4.51
C ASP A 17 -40.33 -34.97 -3.17
N ASP A 18 -40.54 -35.82 -2.15
CA ASP A 18 -40.90 -35.36 -0.80
C ASP A 18 -39.82 -34.45 -0.19
N PHE A 19 -38.55 -34.78 -0.42
CA PHE A 19 -37.44 -33.97 0.07
C PHE A 19 -37.51 -32.55 -0.52
N PHE A 20 -37.65 -32.41 -1.84
CA PHE A 20 -37.72 -31.08 -2.47
C PHE A 20 -39.02 -30.34 -2.16
N ALA A 21 -40.14 -31.05 -2.01
CA ALA A 21 -41.43 -30.43 -1.73
C ALA A 21 -41.57 -29.94 -0.28
N ASN A 22 -41.09 -30.74 0.69
CA ASN A 22 -41.45 -30.55 2.09
C ASN A 22 -40.27 -30.31 3.03
N ARG A 23 -39.04 -30.65 2.62
CA ARG A 23 -37.85 -30.62 3.49
C ARG A 23 -36.76 -29.70 2.98
N TYR A 24 -36.74 -29.39 1.69
CA TYR A 24 -35.79 -28.50 1.09
C TYR A 24 -36.18 -27.06 1.39
N ILE A 25 -35.39 -26.42 2.24
CA ILE A 25 -35.49 -25.00 2.51
C ILE A 25 -34.42 -24.33 1.65
N ASP A 26 -34.86 -23.64 0.59
CA ASP A 26 -33.96 -22.78 -0.18
C ASP A 26 -33.44 -21.67 0.73
N ARG A 27 -32.13 -21.66 0.93
CA ARG A 27 -31.44 -20.67 1.76
C ARG A 27 -31.21 -19.33 1.04
N GLY A 28 -31.66 -19.25 -0.22
CA GLY A 28 -31.43 -18.12 -1.11
C GLY A 28 -29.94 -17.97 -1.40
N MET A 29 -29.58 -17.38 -2.52
CA MET A 29 -28.20 -16.96 -2.77
C MET A 29 -27.78 -15.87 -1.78
N ARG A 30 -27.38 -16.21 -0.54
CA ARG A 30 -26.50 -15.35 0.27
C ARG A 30 -25.07 -15.50 -0.23
N LYS A 31 -24.83 -15.13 -1.49
CA LYS A 31 -23.48 -15.08 -2.05
C LYS A 31 -22.84 -13.77 -1.60
N TRP A 32 -21.89 -13.84 -0.66
CA TRP A 32 -20.54 -13.25 -0.73
C TRP A 32 -20.37 -11.82 -1.30
N GLN A 33 -21.41 -10.99 -1.32
CA GLN A 33 -21.32 -9.64 -1.88
C GLN A 33 -20.48 -8.70 -1.01
N GLY A 34 -20.24 -9.07 0.26
CA GLY A 34 -19.47 -8.26 1.19
C GLY A 34 -17.95 -8.28 0.94
N TYR A 35 -17.36 -9.41 0.53
CA TYR A 35 -15.90 -9.52 0.48
C TYR A 35 -15.29 -8.73 -0.69
N TYR A 36 -15.89 -8.87 -1.87
CA TYR A 36 -15.42 -8.17 -3.07
C TYR A 36 -15.55 -6.65 -2.94
N LEU A 37 -16.66 -6.15 -2.37
CA LEU A 37 -16.86 -4.72 -2.17
C LEU A 37 -16.01 -4.15 -1.02
N SER A 38 -15.72 -4.93 0.02
CA SER A 38 -14.89 -4.49 1.15
C SER A 38 -13.43 -4.32 0.76
N ASP A 39 -12.88 -5.21 -0.06
CA ASP A 39 -11.49 -5.10 -0.53
C ASP A 39 -11.30 -3.93 -1.50
N HIS A 40 -12.26 -3.69 -2.42
CA HIS A 40 -12.18 -2.55 -3.33
C HIS A 40 -12.41 -1.20 -2.62
N THR A 41 -13.31 -1.11 -1.64
CA THR A 41 -13.48 0.15 -0.89
C THR A 41 -12.33 0.43 0.07
N ALA A 42 -11.66 -0.58 0.61
CA ALA A 42 -10.47 -0.37 1.45
C ALA A 42 -9.30 0.17 0.63
N ALA A 43 -9.05 -0.38 -0.56
CA ALA A 43 -8.03 0.11 -1.47
C ALA A 43 -8.32 1.55 -1.94
N LEU A 44 -9.56 1.84 -2.33
CA LEU A 44 -10.00 3.18 -2.73
C LEU A 44 -9.93 4.20 -1.59
N LYS A 45 -10.28 3.81 -0.36
CA LYS A 45 -10.15 4.70 0.81
C LYS A 45 -8.69 4.96 1.17
N LYS A 46 -7.80 3.98 1.03
CA LYS A 46 -6.35 4.17 1.24
C LYS A 46 -5.78 5.11 0.19
N GLN A 47 -6.24 4.99 -1.06
CA GLN A 47 -5.85 5.87 -2.17
C GLN A 47 -6.41 7.29 -1.98
N ALA A 48 -7.70 7.45 -1.66
CA ALA A 48 -8.31 8.75 -1.38
C ALA A 48 -7.69 9.47 -0.17
N LYS A 49 -7.25 8.71 0.85
CA LYS A 49 -6.56 9.27 2.02
C LYS A 49 -5.13 9.71 1.70
N ALA A 50 -4.48 9.09 0.71
CA ALA A 50 -3.19 9.55 0.20
C ALA A 50 -3.35 10.81 -0.69
N GLU A 51 -4.45 10.92 -1.43
CA GLU A 51 -4.76 12.08 -2.29
C GLU A 51 -5.18 13.33 -1.50
N SER A 52 -5.64 13.21 -0.25
CA SER A 52 -6.02 14.36 0.58
C SER A 52 -4.86 15.01 1.35
N VAL A 53 -3.65 14.43 1.31
CA VAL A 53 -2.50 14.96 2.05
C VAL A 53 -1.73 15.90 1.14
N THR A 54 -1.84 17.20 1.43
CA THR A 54 -1.04 18.23 0.78
C THR A 54 0.29 18.41 1.50
N TYR A 55 1.38 18.46 0.76
CA TYR A 55 2.71 18.73 1.30
C TYR A 55 3.09 20.18 1.00
N PRO A 56 3.19 21.08 2.01
CA PRO A 56 3.64 22.43 1.78
C PRO A 56 5.14 22.45 1.45
N PRO A 57 5.62 23.47 0.71
CA PRO A 57 7.05 23.70 0.53
C PRO A 57 7.71 23.98 1.88
N LEU A 58 8.71 23.18 2.24
CA LEU A 58 9.59 23.46 3.38
C LEU A 58 10.63 24.51 2.99
N SER A 59 11.37 25.00 3.99
CA SER A 59 12.45 25.97 3.78
C SER A 59 13.49 25.41 2.83
N LEU A 60 13.97 26.22 1.88
CA LEU A 60 15.12 25.84 1.06
C LEU A 60 16.35 25.79 1.96
N GLN A 61 17.07 24.68 1.92
CA GLN A 61 18.31 24.50 2.67
C GLN A 61 19.54 24.62 1.76
N GLU A 62 20.63 25.07 2.36
CA GLU A 62 21.89 25.24 1.64
C GLU A 62 22.50 23.89 1.25
N GLN A 63 23.05 23.85 0.05
CA GLN A 63 23.65 22.65 -0.56
C GLN A 63 24.76 22.00 0.31
N PRO A 64 25.67 22.76 0.97
CA PRO A 64 26.63 22.20 1.92
C PRO A 64 25.97 21.57 3.15
N TYR A 65 24.87 22.14 3.64
CA TYR A 65 24.14 21.61 4.80
C TYR A 65 23.48 20.27 4.46
N ILE A 66 22.85 20.17 3.29
CA ILE A 66 22.23 18.93 2.81
C ILE A 66 23.27 17.80 2.75
N ARG A 67 24.44 18.07 2.15
CA ARG A 67 25.55 17.10 2.06
C ARG A 67 26.05 16.68 3.44
N MET A 68 26.18 17.62 4.38
CA MET A 68 26.57 17.30 5.75
C MET A 68 25.60 16.32 6.42
N ILE A 69 24.28 16.53 6.29
CA ILE A 69 23.28 15.62 6.85
C ILE A 69 23.31 14.25 6.17
N LEU A 70 23.47 14.19 4.85
CA LEU A 70 23.58 12.93 4.11
C LEU A 70 24.82 12.13 4.52
N LEU A 71 25.97 12.77 4.65
CA LEU A 71 27.20 12.14 5.12
C LEU A 71 27.05 11.61 6.54
N ARG A 72 26.42 12.39 7.42
CA ARG A 72 26.13 11.98 8.79
C ARG A 72 25.20 10.77 8.82
N ALA A 73 24.11 10.82 8.06
CA ALA A 73 23.14 9.72 7.99
C ALA A 73 23.78 8.43 7.46
N TYR A 74 24.64 8.55 6.44
CA TYR A 74 25.40 7.42 5.92
C TYR A 74 26.37 6.84 6.96
N ALA A 75 27.15 7.70 7.64
CA ALA A 75 28.12 7.27 8.65
C ALA A 75 27.47 6.62 9.87
N GLU A 76 26.33 7.13 10.32
CA GLU A 76 25.59 6.61 11.46
C GLU A 76 24.59 5.48 11.07
N GLY A 77 24.39 5.23 9.77
CA GLY A 77 23.39 4.28 9.28
C GLY A 77 21.94 4.69 9.57
N GLN A 78 21.69 5.99 9.71
CA GLN A 78 20.38 6.58 9.99
C GLN A 78 19.54 6.76 8.74
N SER A 79 18.24 6.94 8.96
CA SER A 79 17.28 7.31 7.91
C SER A 79 17.12 8.82 7.81
N VAL A 80 16.76 9.29 6.63
CA VAL A 80 16.50 10.72 6.35
C VAL A 80 15.11 10.87 5.75
N THR A 81 14.54 12.06 5.86
CA THR A 81 13.37 12.49 5.09
C THR A 81 13.78 13.62 4.16
N LEU A 82 13.50 13.45 2.87
CA LEU A 82 13.86 14.37 1.79
C LEU A 82 12.60 14.96 1.18
N GLN A 83 12.53 16.28 1.07
CA GLN A 83 11.61 16.94 0.15
C GLN A 83 12.37 17.36 -1.10
N LEU A 84 11.89 16.93 -2.26
CA LEU A 84 12.44 17.36 -3.55
C LEU A 84 11.88 18.73 -3.94
N ASP A 85 12.65 19.51 -4.70
CA ASP A 85 12.18 20.75 -5.32
C ASP A 85 11.39 20.44 -6.61
N LEU A 86 10.40 19.56 -6.48
CA LEU A 86 9.52 19.10 -7.55
C LEU A 86 8.07 19.29 -7.13
N GLN A 87 7.30 19.87 -8.05
CA GLN A 87 5.89 20.15 -7.85
C GLN A 87 5.05 19.40 -8.88
N THR A 88 3.84 19.04 -8.47
CA THR A 88 2.78 18.57 -9.36
C THR A 88 2.25 19.73 -10.22
N PRO A 89 1.49 19.47 -11.29
CA PRO A 89 0.85 20.53 -12.09
C PRO A 89 -0.11 21.45 -11.31
N ASN A 90 -0.47 21.08 -10.08
CA ASN A 90 -1.33 21.86 -9.19
C ASN A 90 -0.52 22.66 -8.14
N ASP A 91 0.77 22.91 -8.38
CA ASP A 91 1.70 23.60 -7.48
C ASP A 91 1.85 22.96 -6.08
N GLN A 92 1.50 21.67 -5.95
CA GLN A 92 1.69 20.91 -4.71
C GLN A 92 3.02 20.17 -4.74
N MET A 93 3.79 20.22 -3.65
CA MET A 93 5.02 19.44 -3.52
C MET A 93 4.73 17.94 -3.57
N LEU A 94 5.68 17.19 -4.13
CA LEU A 94 5.63 15.73 -4.08
C LEU A 94 5.75 15.22 -2.63
N PRO A 95 5.21 14.03 -2.35
CA PRO A 95 5.41 13.37 -1.06
C PRO A 95 6.91 13.26 -0.70
N PRO A 96 7.30 13.55 0.55
CA PRO A 96 8.67 13.37 0.98
C PRO A 96 9.14 11.93 0.83
N ILE A 97 10.40 11.76 0.45
CA ILE A 97 11.07 10.46 0.37
C ILE A 97 11.73 10.18 1.72
N THR A 98 11.33 9.10 2.38
CA THR A 98 11.92 8.66 3.63
C THR A 98 12.63 7.33 3.42
N GLY A 99 13.87 7.22 3.89
CA GLY A 99 14.59 5.95 3.81
C GLY A 99 16.01 6.03 4.36
N LYS A 100 16.68 4.87 4.37
CA LYS A 100 18.07 4.76 4.81
C LYS A 100 19.03 5.19 3.71
N VAL A 101 20.04 5.99 4.07
CA VAL A 101 21.10 6.38 3.13
C VAL A 101 22.06 5.20 2.95
N ALA A 102 22.10 4.65 1.74
CA ALA A 102 22.91 3.48 1.40
C ALA A 102 24.26 3.84 0.76
N GLY A 103 24.41 5.05 0.23
CA GLY A 103 25.66 5.53 -0.36
C GLY A 103 25.51 6.85 -1.10
N LEU A 104 26.63 7.52 -1.34
CA LEU A 104 26.74 8.71 -2.18
C LEU A 104 27.71 8.40 -3.33
N SER A 105 27.41 8.87 -4.55
CA SER A 105 28.28 8.72 -5.70
C SER A 105 29.07 10.00 -6.02
N ASP A 106 30.13 9.86 -6.81
CA ASP A 106 30.92 10.99 -7.34
C ASP A 106 30.12 11.89 -8.29
N SER A 107 28.96 11.42 -8.77
CA SER A 107 28.06 12.17 -9.65
C SER A 107 27.02 13.01 -8.89
N ASP A 108 27.26 13.30 -7.61
CA ASP A 108 26.37 14.07 -6.72
C ASP A 108 24.96 13.45 -6.59
N VAL A 109 24.92 12.11 -6.57
CA VAL A 109 23.70 11.32 -6.38
C VAL A 109 23.76 10.58 -5.06
N VAL A 110 22.66 10.58 -4.31
CA VAL A 110 22.49 9.78 -3.11
C VAL A 110 21.55 8.61 -3.35
N ASN A 111 21.90 7.44 -2.82
CA ASN A 111 21.01 6.28 -2.78
C ASN A 111 20.24 6.25 -1.45
N VAL A 112 18.91 6.34 -1.52
CA VAL A 112 18.00 6.25 -0.38
C VAL A 112 17.01 5.11 -0.62
N ASP A 113 17.09 4.04 0.18
CA ASP A 113 16.27 2.82 0.03
C ASP A 113 16.21 2.27 -1.41
N GLY A 114 17.34 2.30 -2.13
CA GLY A 114 17.44 1.81 -3.51
C GLY A 114 17.04 2.82 -4.59
N GLN A 115 16.62 4.03 -4.21
CA GLN A 115 16.34 5.12 -5.14
C GLN A 115 17.53 6.06 -5.27
N ASN A 116 17.94 6.34 -6.51
CA ASN A 116 19.00 7.29 -6.82
C ASN A 116 18.39 8.69 -7.00
N ILE A 117 18.79 9.62 -6.14
CA ILE A 117 18.28 10.99 -6.09
C ILE A 117 19.45 11.95 -6.30
N SER A 118 19.29 12.91 -7.20
CA SER A 118 20.28 13.97 -7.41
C SER A 118 20.23 14.96 -6.24
N ILE A 119 21.38 15.28 -5.65
CA ILE A 119 21.45 16.08 -4.41
C ILE A 119 21.02 17.54 -4.64
N ASP A 120 21.21 18.06 -5.85
CA ASP A 120 20.75 19.38 -6.29
C ASP A 120 19.21 19.50 -6.31
N MET A 121 18.49 18.39 -6.50
CA MET A 121 17.03 18.35 -6.49
C MET A 121 16.44 18.35 -5.07
N ILE A 122 17.27 18.24 -4.03
CA ILE A 122 16.80 18.21 -2.65
C ILE A 122 16.59 19.66 -2.17
N ARG A 123 15.36 19.95 -1.78
CA ARG A 123 14.96 21.25 -1.20
C ARG A 123 15.21 21.31 0.29
N HIS A 124 14.86 20.23 0.99
CA HIS A 124 14.91 20.12 2.45
C HIS A 124 15.23 18.68 2.86
N ILE A 125 16.09 18.53 3.87
CA ILE A 125 16.43 17.26 4.49
C ILE A 125 16.32 17.34 6.01
N ASP A 126 15.74 16.29 6.59
CA ASP A 126 15.74 16.03 8.03
C ASP A 126 16.33 14.67 8.33
N LEU A 127 17.10 14.61 9.41
CA LEU A 127 17.63 13.37 9.96
C LEU A 127 16.58 12.72 10.88
N ILE A 128 16.34 11.43 10.71
CA ILE A 128 15.44 10.67 11.60
C ILE A 128 16.28 10.17 12.78
N PRO A 129 16.01 10.64 14.01
CA PRO A 129 16.73 10.18 15.19
C PRO A 129 16.42 8.70 15.45
N PHE A 130 17.36 7.99 16.07
CA PHE A 130 17.09 6.64 16.55
C PHE A 130 15.95 6.65 17.57
N PRO A 131 15.07 5.65 17.56
CA PRO A 131 14.11 5.47 18.64
C PRO A 131 14.89 5.26 19.95
N VAL A 132 14.58 6.10 20.94
CA VAL A 132 15.15 6.07 22.31
C VAL A 132 14.52 4.95 23.12
#